data_AF-A0A920BQA7-F1
#
_entry.id   AF-A0A920BQA7-F1
#
_cell.length_a   1.000
_cell.length_b   1.000
_cell.length_c   1.000
_cell.angle_alpha   90.00
_cell.angle_beta   90.00
_cell.angle_gamma   90.00
#
_symmetry.space_group_name_H-M   'P 1'
#
loop_
_entity.id
_entity.type
_entity.pdbx_description
1 polymer ?
#
loop_
_entity_poly.entity_id
_entity_poly.type
_entity_poly.pdbx_seq_one_letter_code
_entity_poly.pdbx_strand_id
1 'polypeptide(L)'
;MDDITKLAILLDDPEVRELILGLGAAPRLHAIVLDLAGTVSPEQYRSWLSDDTRNLAMTPDQVRAALGDGPLGDLAAATGTDSGVVSRQLAGLLPDLVDAVSPGGRIVDPARLAGEITEARREDDLEAGVFGNQ
;
A
#
# COMPACT_ATOMS: atom_id res chain seq x y z
N MET A 1 -6.49 -1.50 18.05
CA MET A 1 -6.82 -0.64 16.91
C MET A 1 -6.77 -1.57 15.73
N ASP A 2 -7.91 -1.89 15.14
CA ASP A 2 -7.99 -2.90 14.08
C ASP A 2 -7.15 -2.45 12.87
N ASP A 3 -6.34 -3.33 12.29
CA ASP A 3 -5.41 -2.97 11.21
C ASP A 3 -6.12 -2.52 9.92
N ILE A 4 -7.39 -2.92 9.75
CA ILE A 4 -8.26 -2.37 8.70
C ILE A 4 -8.48 -0.87 8.89
N THR A 5 -8.58 -0.41 10.14
CA THR A 5 -8.66 1.03 10.44
C THR A 5 -7.34 1.74 10.10
N LYS A 6 -6.18 1.07 10.22
CA LYS A 6 -4.89 1.63 9.75
C LYS A 6 -4.92 1.83 8.23
N LEU A 7 -5.46 0.87 7.47
CA LEU A 7 -5.60 1.00 6.02
C LEU A 7 -6.51 2.19 5.65
N ALA A 8 -7.64 2.35 6.33
CA ALA A 8 -8.53 3.49 6.13
C ALA A 8 -7.82 4.83 6.41
N ILE A 9 -7.03 4.91 7.48
CA ILE A 9 -6.23 6.10 7.82
C ILE A 9 -5.15 6.37 6.75
N LEU A 10 -4.50 5.34 6.22
CA LEU A 10 -3.51 5.49 5.15
C LEU A 10 -4.16 5.93 3.82
N LEU A 11 -5.39 5.49 3.55
CA LEU A 11 -6.16 5.88 2.35
C LEU A 11 -6.80 7.27 2.48
N ASP A 12 -6.95 7.80 3.70
CA ASP A 12 -7.36 9.17 3.98
C ASP A 12 -6.33 10.17 3.42
N ASP A 13 -5.04 9.81 3.49
CA ASP A 13 -3.95 10.65 3.02
C ASP A 13 -3.85 10.62 1.48
N PRO A 14 -4.05 11.76 0.78
CA PRO A 14 -4.16 11.79 -0.67
C PRO A 14 -2.87 11.37 -1.38
N GLU A 15 -1.70 11.67 -0.80
CA GLU A 15 -0.43 11.24 -1.37
C GLU A 15 -0.26 9.72 -1.29
N VAL A 16 -0.59 9.13 -0.13
CA VAL A 16 -0.50 7.69 0.10
C VAL A 16 -1.54 6.95 -0.75
N ARG A 17 -2.75 7.49 -0.85
CA ARG A 17 -3.82 6.95 -1.69
C ARG A 17 -3.42 6.86 -3.16
N GLU A 18 -2.84 7.91 -3.73
CA GLU A 18 -2.38 7.92 -5.12
C GLU A 18 -1.27 6.88 -5.36
N LEU A 19 -0.35 6.73 -4.41
CA LEU A 19 0.71 5.72 -4.49
C LEU A 19 0.13 4.29 -4.46
N ILE A 20 -0.79 4.01 -3.53
CA ILE A 20 -1.43 2.69 -3.39
C ILE A 20 -2.30 2.39 -4.62
N LEU A 21 -3.06 3.37 -5.12
CA LEU A 21 -3.87 3.22 -6.33
C LEU A 21 -3.03 3.06 -7.60
N GLY A 22 -1.90 3.77 -7.69
CA GLY A 22 -0.95 3.64 -8.79
C GLY A 22 -0.23 2.28 -8.82
N LEU A 23 -0.04 1.65 -7.66
CA LEU A 23 0.40 0.26 -7.57
C LEU A 23 -0.63 -0.73 -8.15
N GLY A 24 -1.92 -0.39 -8.06
CA GLY A 24 -3.04 -1.06 -8.69
C GLY A 24 -4.06 -1.63 -7.69
N ALA A 25 -5.00 -2.45 -8.20
CA ALA A 25 -6.11 -2.95 -7.38
C ALA A 25 -5.65 -3.91 -6.26
N ALA A 26 -6.50 -4.11 -5.24
CA ALA A 26 -6.31 -5.04 -4.12
C ALA A 26 -5.68 -6.41 -4.48
N PRO A 27 -6.14 -7.16 -5.51
CA PRO A 27 -5.51 -8.44 -5.86
C PRO A 27 -4.07 -8.29 -6.35
N ARG A 28 -3.72 -7.17 -6.98
CA ARG A 28 -2.36 -6.87 -7.41
C ARG A 28 -1.47 -6.50 -6.23
N LEU A 29 -1.97 -5.68 -5.30
CA LEU A 29 -1.28 -5.40 -4.04
C LEU A 29 -1.00 -6.69 -3.27
N HIS A 30 -2.00 -7.56 -3.14
CA HIS A 30 -1.84 -8.86 -2.49
C HIS A 30 -0.78 -9.72 -3.19
N ALA A 31 -0.79 -9.77 -4.53
CA ALA A 31 0.23 -10.51 -5.30
C ALA A 31 1.64 -9.94 -5.08
N ILE A 32 1.78 -8.61 -5.02
CA ILE A 32 3.04 -7.93 -4.74
C ILE A 32 3.53 -8.26 -3.32
N VAL A 33 2.65 -8.28 -2.32
CA VAL A 33 3.02 -8.66 -0.95
C VAL A 33 3.49 -10.12 -0.88
N LEU A 34 2.85 -11.03 -1.63
CA LEU A 34 3.28 -12.42 -1.75
C LEU A 34 4.64 -12.55 -2.46
N ASP A 35 4.88 -11.75 -3.50
CA ASP A 35 6.18 -11.69 -4.19
C ASP A 35 7.27 -11.10 -3.29
N LEU A 36 6.95 -10.04 -2.55
CA LEU A 36 7.80 -9.46 -1.52
C LEU A 36 8.21 -10.50 -0.48
N ALA A 37 7.25 -11.30 0.01
CA ALA A 37 7.52 -12.35 0.98
C ALA A 37 8.55 -13.38 0.47
N GLY A 38 8.66 -13.56 -0.84
CA GLY A 38 9.66 -14.40 -1.50
C GLY A 38 11.00 -13.71 -1.78
N THR A 39 11.02 -12.37 -1.87
CA THR A 39 12.23 -11.58 -2.17
C THR A 39 12.92 -11.02 -0.92
N VAL A 40 12.19 -10.82 0.18
CA VAL A 40 12.75 -10.35 1.46
C VAL A 40 13.05 -11.49 2.43
N SER A 41 13.90 -11.23 3.42
CA SER A 41 14.21 -12.23 4.45
C SER A 41 12.96 -12.60 5.26
N PRO A 42 12.77 -13.88 5.62
CA PRO A 42 11.62 -14.32 6.39
C PRO A 42 11.55 -13.68 7.79
N GLU A 43 12.67 -13.22 8.33
CA GLU A 43 12.74 -12.43 9.57
C GLU A 43 12.15 -11.03 9.38
N GLN A 44 12.42 -10.42 8.23
CA GLN A 44 11.94 -9.10 7.85
C GLN A 44 10.43 -9.14 7.59
N TYR A 45 9.98 -10.16 6.86
CA TYR A 45 8.56 -10.42 6.61
C TYR A 45 7.80 -10.73 7.92
N ARG A 46 8.38 -11.54 8.82
CA ARG A 46 7.80 -11.83 10.14
C ARG A 46 7.68 -10.60 11.02
N SER A 47 8.59 -9.63 10.88
CA SER A 47 8.51 -8.38 11.61
C SER A 47 7.33 -7.53 11.17
N TRP A 48 6.94 -7.57 9.88
CA TRP A 48 5.74 -6.87 9.39
C TRP A 48 4.44 -7.59 9.71
N LEU A 49 4.51 -8.91 9.89
CA LEU A 49 3.38 -9.73 10.33
C LEU A 49 3.14 -9.65 11.84
N SER A 50 4.07 -9.06 12.59
CA SER A 50 4.04 -9.02 14.06
C SER A 50 3.79 -7.60 14.53
N ASP A 51 2.59 -7.35 15.07
CA ASP A 51 2.16 -6.04 15.62
C ASP A 51 3.03 -5.57 16.81
N ASP A 52 3.88 -6.46 17.37
CA ASP A 52 4.76 -6.19 18.52
C ASP A 52 6.16 -5.68 18.12
N THR A 53 6.54 -5.79 16.83
CA THR A 53 7.92 -5.51 16.37
C THR A 53 7.95 -4.28 15.47
N ARG A 54 8.99 -3.43 15.59
CA ARG A 54 9.17 -2.32 14.63
C ARG A 54 9.34 -2.86 13.22
N ASN A 55 8.48 -2.42 12.32
CA ASN A 55 8.58 -2.70 10.90
C ASN A 55 9.99 -2.38 10.38
N LEU A 56 10.70 -3.42 9.93
CA LEU A 56 12.02 -3.26 9.32
C LEU A 56 11.85 -2.53 8.00
N ALA A 57 12.50 -1.38 7.88
CA ALA A 57 12.49 -0.59 6.66
C ALA A 57 13.08 -1.41 5.51
N MET A 58 12.40 -1.36 4.36
CA MET A 58 12.96 -1.92 3.13
C MET A 58 13.98 -0.98 2.53
N THR A 59 14.81 -1.52 1.64
CA THR A 59 15.62 -0.70 0.75
C THR A 59 14.86 -0.41 -0.55
N PRO A 60 15.06 0.76 -1.16
CA PRO A 60 14.43 1.10 -2.44
C PRO A 60 14.79 0.10 -3.56
N ASP A 61 15.95 -0.57 -3.44
CA ASP A 61 16.38 -1.60 -4.37
C ASP A 61 15.53 -2.89 -4.25
N GLN A 62 15.16 -3.29 -3.03
CA GLN A 62 14.22 -4.40 -2.81
C GLN A 62 12.83 -4.06 -3.36
N VAL A 63 12.38 -2.82 -3.20
CA VAL A 63 11.11 -2.35 -3.79
C VAL A 63 11.16 -2.44 -5.31
N ARG A 64 12.26 -1.99 -5.93
CA ARG A 64 12.48 -2.11 -7.37
C ARG A 64 12.53 -3.56 -7.84
N ALA A 65 13.12 -4.46 -7.05
CA ALA A 65 13.16 -5.88 -7.35
C ALA A 65 11.78 -6.54 -7.32
N ALA A 66 10.92 -6.16 -6.38
CA ALA A 66 9.59 -6.76 -6.21
C ALA A 66 8.50 -6.15 -7.11
N LEU A 67 8.48 -4.81 -7.26
CA LEU A 67 7.52 -4.13 -8.17
C LEU A 67 7.97 -4.16 -9.64
N GLY A 68 9.28 -4.20 -9.88
CA GLY A 68 9.88 -3.95 -11.18
C GLY A 68 10.00 -2.45 -11.51
N ASP A 69 10.90 -2.13 -12.44
CA ASP A 69 11.20 -0.75 -12.84
C ASP A 69 10.03 -0.08 -13.60
N GLY A 70 9.17 -0.87 -14.24
CA GLY A 70 8.02 -0.40 -15.01
C GLY A 70 7.00 0.42 -14.19
N PRO A 71 6.31 -0.17 -13.20
CA PRO A 71 5.35 0.56 -12.37
C PRO A 71 5.99 1.68 -11.54
N LEU A 72 7.26 1.54 -11.14
CA LEU A 72 8.01 2.61 -10.51
C LEU A 72 8.22 3.81 -11.45
N GLY A 73 8.51 3.55 -12.73
CA GLY A 73 8.62 4.59 -13.76
C GLY A 73 7.30 5.28 -14.06
N ASP A 74 6.20 4.52 -14.09
CA ASP A 74 4.85 5.06 -14.29
C ASP A 74 4.42 5.97 -13.13
N LEU A 75 4.67 5.52 -11.89
CA LEU A 75 4.44 6.32 -10.67
C LEU A 75 5.32 7.57 -10.61
N ALA A 76 6.59 7.46 -11.00
CA ALA A 76 7.51 8.60 -11.09
C ALA A 76 7.00 9.63 -12.12
N ALA A 77 6.52 9.17 -13.27
CA ALA A 77 5.94 10.03 -14.28
C ALA A 77 4.63 10.70 -13.80
N ALA A 78 3.77 9.95 -13.09
CA ALA A 78 2.50 10.45 -12.57
C ALA A 78 2.68 11.49 -11.46
N THR A 79 3.66 11.27 -10.57
CA THR A 79 3.97 12.17 -9.45
C THR A 79 4.91 13.32 -9.84
N GLY A 80 5.45 13.30 -11.06
CA GLY A 80 6.44 14.28 -11.51
C GLY A 80 7.76 14.22 -10.72
N THR A 81 8.05 13.09 -10.10
CA THR A 81 9.20 12.90 -9.22
C THR A 81 10.11 11.79 -9.74
N ASP A 82 11.31 11.64 -9.17
CA ASP A 82 12.26 10.63 -9.61
C ASP A 82 11.87 9.23 -9.09
N SER A 83 12.05 8.18 -9.92
CA SER A 83 11.83 6.78 -9.52
C SER A 83 12.60 6.41 -8.25
N GLY A 84 13.78 7.01 -8.03
CA GLY A 84 14.55 6.85 -6.79
C GLY A 84 13.92 7.47 -5.54
N VAL A 85 13.09 8.51 -5.69
CA VAL A 85 12.33 9.14 -4.60
C VAL A 85 11.07 8.35 -4.31
N VAL A 86 10.31 7.96 -5.36
CA VAL A 86 9.13 7.09 -5.23
C VAL A 86 9.50 5.78 -4.54
N SER A 87 10.56 5.10 -5.01
CA SER A 87 11.00 3.85 -4.40
C SER A 87 11.44 4.02 -2.95
N ARG A 88 11.97 5.19 -2.55
CA ARG A 88 12.32 5.49 -1.16
C ARG A 88 11.07 5.75 -0.30
N GLN A 89 10.08 6.46 -0.81
CA GLN A 89 8.79 6.66 -0.14
C GLN A 89 8.06 5.32 0.02
N LEU A 90 7.97 4.54 -1.06
CA LEU A 90 7.43 3.19 -1.03
C LEU A 90 8.21 2.27 -0.08
N ALA A 91 9.54 2.40 0.03
CA ALA A 91 10.31 1.59 0.98
C ALA A 91 9.98 1.88 2.46
N GLY A 92 9.49 3.09 2.76
CA GLY A 92 8.97 3.47 4.07
C GLY A 92 7.49 3.11 4.28
N LEU A 93 6.69 3.18 3.22
CA LEU A 93 5.24 2.94 3.26
C LEU A 93 4.84 1.47 3.06
N LEU A 94 5.60 0.69 2.28
CA LEU A 94 5.32 -0.71 2.01
C LEU A 94 5.31 -1.58 3.27
N PRO A 95 6.25 -1.44 4.22
CA PRO A 95 6.17 -2.17 5.47
C PRO A 95 4.87 -1.89 6.24
N ASP A 96 4.44 -0.64 6.25
CA ASP A 96 3.19 -0.19 6.91
C ASP A 96 1.95 -0.72 6.16
N LEU A 97 2.00 -0.71 4.83
CA LEU A 97 0.96 -1.30 3.99
C LEU A 97 0.87 -2.81 4.20
N VAL A 98 2.02 -3.52 4.26
CA VAL A 98 2.08 -4.98 4.49
C VAL A 98 1.51 -5.34 5.86
N ASP A 99 1.87 -4.57 6.89
CA ASP A 99 1.29 -4.66 8.24
C ASP A 99 -0.23 -4.48 8.20
N ALA A 100 -0.71 -3.41 7.55
CA ALA A 100 -2.13 -3.12 7.42
C ALA A 100 -2.92 -4.21 6.67
N VAL A 101 -2.32 -4.85 5.65
CA VAL A 101 -2.96 -5.95 4.91
C VAL A 101 -2.74 -7.32 5.54
N SER A 102 -1.95 -7.45 6.60
CA SER A 102 -1.62 -8.73 7.24
C SER A 102 -1.95 -8.79 8.75
N PRO A 103 -3.21 -8.48 9.14
CA PRO A 103 -3.60 -8.43 10.55
C PRO A 103 -3.31 -9.74 11.29
N GLY A 104 -2.55 -9.62 12.38
CA GLY A 104 -2.28 -10.74 13.31
C GLY A 104 -1.56 -11.93 12.66
N GLY A 105 -0.73 -11.68 11.65
CA GLY A 105 0.01 -12.73 10.94
C GLY A 105 -0.81 -13.47 9.88
N ARG A 106 -1.99 -12.97 9.50
CA ARG A 106 -2.80 -13.50 8.39
C ARG A 106 -3.04 -12.42 7.35
N ILE A 107 -2.65 -12.72 6.12
CA ILE A 107 -2.93 -11.85 4.97
C ILE A 107 -4.44 -11.79 4.77
N VAL A 108 -5.00 -10.58 4.74
CA VAL A 108 -6.41 -10.33 4.45
C VAL A 108 -6.73 -10.78 3.02
N ASP A 109 -7.91 -11.39 2.86
CA ASP A 109 -8.43 -11.78 1.56
C ASP A 109 -8.48 -10.56 0.61
N PRO A 110 -8.03 -10.72 -0.65
CA PRO A 110 -8.03 -9.63 -1.63
C PRO A 110 -9.43 -9.07 -1.89
N ALA A 111 -10.49 -9.87 -1.67
CA ALA A 111 -11.88 -9.42 -1.77
C ALA A 111 -12.26 -8.40 -0.68
N ARG A 112 -11.75 -8.59 0.54
CA ARG A 112 -11.99 -7.65 1.65
C ARG A 112 -11.19 -6.38 1.47
N LEU A 113 -9.91 -6.48 1.10
CA LEU A 113 -9.08 -5.33 0.74
C LEU A 113 -9.67 -4.54 -0.43
N ALA A 114 -10.24 -5.22 -1.43
CA ALA A 114 -10.93 -4.56 -2.54
C ALA A 114 -12.17 -3.78 -2.07
N GLY A 115 -12.90 -4.30 -1.08
CA GLY A 115 -14.01 -3.61 -0.44
C GLY A 115 -13.57 -2.28 0.15
N GLU A 116 -12.55 -2.29 1.00
CA GLU A 116 -12.02 -1.08 1.65
C GLU A 116 -11.48 -0.04 0.65
N ILE A 117 -10.69 -0.48 -0.34
CA ILE A 117 -10.14 0.44 -1.37
C ILE A 117 -11.28 1.01 -2.24
N THR A 118 -12.32 0.22 -2.52
CA THR A 118 -13.49 0.69 -3.27
C THR A 118 -14.32 1.66 -2.44
N GLU A 119 -14.43 1.43 -1.13
CA GLU A 119 -15.15 2.31 -0.19
C GLU A 119 -14.42 3.65 -0.04
N ALA A 120 -13.11 3.63 0.20
CA ALA A 120 -12.27 4.84 0.22
C ALA A 120 -12.36 5.63 -1.09
N ARG A 121 -12.46 4.95 -2.24
CA ARG A 121 -12.67 5.59 -3.54
C ARG A 121 -14.09 6.16 -3.71
N ARG A 122 -15.09 5.60 -3.01
CA ARG A 122 -16.49 6.07 -3.06
C ARG A 122 -16.72 7.31 -2.20
N GLU A 123 -15.97 7.49 -1.12
CA GLU A 123 -16.06 8.69 -0.29
C GLU A 123 -15.63 9.96 -1.04
N ASP A 124 -14.63 9.87 -1.92
CA ASP A 124 -14.19 11.01 -2.77
C ASP A 124 -15.27 11.42 -3.82
N ASP A 125 -16.05 10.47 -4.33
CA ASP A 125 -17.10 10.72 -5.33
C ASP A 125 -18.39 11.32 -4.71
N LEU A 126 -18.64 11.06 -3.42
CA LEU A 126 -19.83 11.54 -2.71
C LEU A 126 -19.71 13.02 -2.30
N GLU A 127 -18.51 13.59 -2.17
CA GLU A 127 -18.33 15.03 -1.90
C GLU A 127 -18.47 15.92 -3.14
N ALA A 128 -18.29 15.38 -4.35
CA ALA A 128 -18.53 16.14 -5.59
C ALA A 128 -20.03 16.28 -5.94
N GLY A 129 -20.92 15.52 -5.27
CA GLY A 129 -22.35 15.45 -5.59
C GLY A 129 -23.34 16.05 -4.57
N VAL A 130 -22.90 16.42 -3.35
CA VAL A 130 -23.79 16.83 -2.25
C VAL A 130 -23.41 18.18 -1.63
N PHE A 131 -22.99 19.14 -2.46
CA PHE A 131 -23.00 20.56 -2.06
C PHE A 131 -23.68 21.42 -3.13
N GLY A 132 -24.95 21.13 -3.40
CA GLY A 132 -25.78 22.01 -4.21
C GLY A 132 -27.06 21.34 -4.68
N ASN A 133 -28.13 21.45 -3.88
CA ASN A 133 -29.33 22.20 -4.25
C ASN A 133 -30.52 21.82 -3.35
N GLN A 134 -30.77 22.72 -2.39
CA GLN A 134 -32.07 23.14 -1.81
C GLN A 134 -32.91 22.16 -0.98
#